data_AF-A0A6B2L0R0-F1
#
_entry.id   AF-A0A6B2L0R0-F1
#
_cell.length_a   1.000
_cell.length_b   1.000
_cell.length_c   1.000
_cell.angle_alpha   90.00
_cell.angle_beta   90.00
_cell.angle_gamma   90.00
#
_symmetry.space_group_name_H-M   'P 1'
#
loop_
_entity.id
_entity.type
_entity.pdbx_description
1 polymer ?
#
loop_
_entity_poly.entity_id
_entity_poly.type
_entity_poly.pdbx_seq_one_letter_code
_entity_poly.pdbx_strand_id
1 'polypeptide(L)'
;MKTLETLLEEAQQGFPITLKDVPEVPEFEELNEAPPPKHQEATPPVNTSSMEVVHEQRGGVKPEMERTTVLQTILTVLKKQETMANNIAVKARDEKDMEKAKKYLQLKKKNAQDIELINDILSNPSIPPPRYHWEDNETRTEVINEDLALFYLELEIIKATHLQPPPDYTKLSVYVQCECPFPDPNAPVLWSTSYVNCEGPPFNPEFNFKKLFQIDRKKGRLFKTKKIVLNLWHSRFLFRDICLGRAEVKVAELCNTCTVNMDVDILDGKKPTGGSLTVQLRVRTPIEEKEIRVEKQRLLVIDKHYTYEDVLSNPSLSSKAPESTSKAPATNTTATPATAKNPPKKESVAPAPATNTKGTNPQKAPIPQVANVQPTPKQANNPLKELRRKCESLEWLVSNVVMEKEQERLHNLIATLKKEGKPYDHLETNLTLLSVKMDTLVYQIQAGAVTMEDYVEIINKKIAEEKEMAKQLAQLGDRDNAKLCLARIKWMTKELSGDL
;
A
#
# COMPACT_ATOMS: atom_id res chain seq x y z
N MET A 1 -5.72 36.12 -23.59
CA MET A 1 -4.89 34.90 -23.47
C MET A 1 -4.15 34.73 -24.78
N LYS A 2 -2.83 34.46 -24.74
CA LYS A 2 -2.06 34.18 -25.97
C LYS A 2 -2.48 32.83 -26.52
N THR A 3 -2.62 32.70 -27.84
CA THR A 3 -2.93 31.42 -28.46
C THR A 3 -1.68 30.54 -28.46
N LEU A 4 -1.87 29.23 -28.55
CA LEU A 4 -0.76 28.27 -28.62
C LEU A 4 0.19 28.57 -29.79
N GLU A 5 -0.35 29.11 -30.89
CA GLU A 5 0.40 29.55 -32.07
C GLU A 5 1.29 30.77 -31.77
N THR A 6 0.78 31.75 -31.02
CA THR A 6 1.58 32.94 -30.64
C THR A 6 2.67 32.60 -29.64
N LEU A 7 2.46 31.63 -28.76
CA LEU A 7 3.48 31.14 -27.83
C LEU A 7 4.57 30.33 -28.55
N LEU A 8 4.22 29.59 -29.61
CA LEU A 8 5.20 28.84 -30.40
C LEU A 8 6.14 29.78 -31.16
N GLU A 9 5.61 30.88 -31.68
CA GLU A 9 6.36 31.89 -32.44
C GLU A 9 7.31 32.70 -31.54
N GLU A 10 6.88 33.03 -30.32
CA GLU A 10 7.73 33.70 -29.31
C GLU A 10 8.86 32.79 -28.79
N ALA A 11 8.62 31.48 -28.66
CA ALA A 11 9.65 30.50 -28.30
C ALA A 11 10.74 30.41 -29.38
N GLN A 12 10.34 30.43 -30.65
CA GLN A 12 11.25 30.37 -31.80
C GLN A 12 12.10 31.63 -31.94
N GLN A 13 11.63 32.76 -31.43
CA GLN A 13 12.36 34.04 -31.39
C GLN A 13 13.21 34.22 -30.11
N GLY A 14 13.26 33.21 -29.24
CA GLY A 14 14.16 33.19 -28.07
C GLY A 14 13.66 33.95 -26.85
N PHE A 15 12.36 34.28 -26.77
CA PHE A 15 11.78 34.87 -25.57
C PHE A 15 11.48 33.80 -24.51
N PRO A 16 11.73 34.07 -23.21
CA PRO A 16 11.45 33.12 -22.14
C PRO A 16 9.93 33.00 -21.90
N ILE A 17 9.39 31.79 -22.05
CA ILE A 17 7.98 31.47 -21.77
C ILE A 17 7.87 30.87 -20.37
N THR A 18 6.99 31.42 -19.52
CA THR A 18 6.77 30.92 -18.16
C THR A 18 5.48 30.09 -18.09
N LEU A 19 5.36 29.16 -17.12
CA LEU A 19 4.19 28.27 -16.98
C LEU A 19 2.84 29.01 -16.82
N LYS A 20 2.87 30.30 -16.49
CA LYS A 20 1.67 31.15 -16.36
C LYS A 20 1.14 31.67 -17.70
N ASP A 21 1.93 31.53 -18.77
CA ASP A 21 1.60 32.04 -20.11
C ASP A 21 0.89 30.98 -20.98
N VAL A 22 0.83 29.73 -20.50
CA VAL A 22 0.16 28.60 -21.18
C VAL A 22 -1.35 28.68 -20.93
N PRO A 23 -2.19 28.73 -21.98
CA PRO A 23 -3.65 28.75 -21.81
C PRO A 23 -4.14 27.44 -21.18
N GLU A 24 -5.06 27.55 -20.22
CA GLU A 24 -5.71 26.40 -19.58
C GLU A 24 -6.48 25.57 -20.62
N VAL A 25 -6.35 24.25 -20.50
CA VAL A 25 -7.00 23.27 -21.36
C VAL A 25 -8.52 23.34 -21.11
N PRO A 26 -9.36 23.42 -22.15
CA PRO A 26 -10.82 23.42 -21.95
C PRO A 26 -11.24 22.11 -21.26
N GLU A 27 -11.94 22.25 -20.13
CA GLU A 27 -12.59 21.14 -19.43
C GLU A 27 -13.52 20.38 -20.38
N PHE A 28 -13.41 19.06 -20.36
CA PHE A 28 -14.34 18.18 -21.04
C PHE A 28 -15.71 18.27 -20.34
N GLU A 29 -16.73 18.73 -21.05
CA GLU A 29 -18.10 18.69 -20.57
C GLU A 29 -18.54 17.21 -20.41
N GLU A 30 -18.62 16.76 -19.16
CA GLU A 30 -19.35 15.54 -18.79
C GLU A 30 -20.84 15.75 -19.09
N LEU A 31 -21.40 14.88 -19.93
CA LEU A 31 -22.84 14.82 -20.18
C LEU A 31 -23.55 14.40 -18.89
N ASN A 32 -24.28 15.36 -18.31
CA ASN A 32 -25.13 15.21 -17.13
C ASN A 32 -26.14 14.04 -17.27
N GLU A 33 -26.02 13.04 -16.39
CA GLU A 33 -27.13 12.14 -16.02
C GLU A 33 -27.97 12.77 -14.90
N ALA A 34 -29.29 12.75 -15.08
CA ALA A 34 -30.27 13.32 -14.16
C ALA A 34 -30.44 12.49 -12.86
N PRO A 35 -30.86 13.10 -11.74
CA PRO A 35 -30.84 12.50 -10.40
C PRO A 35 -31.99 11.48 -10.17
N PRO A 36 -31.80 10.51 -9.25
CA PRO A 36 -32.73 9.41 -9.05
C PRO A 36 -33.95 9.80 -8.19
N PRO A 37 -35.15 9.26 -8.47
CA PRO A 37 -36.29 9.39 -7.57
C PRO A 37 -36.27 8.33 -6.45
N LYS A 38 -36.91 8.72 -5.34
CA LYS A 38 -36.96 8.08 -4.03
C LYS A 38 -37.63 6.70 -4.03
N HIS A 39 -37.15 5.83 -3.14
CA HIS A 39 -37.72 4.53 -2.79
C HIS A 39 -39.18 4.60 -2.29
N GLN A 40 -40.03 3.74 -2.84
CA GLN A 40 -41.18 3.15 -2.14
C GLN A 40 -41.22 1.65 -2.44
N GLU A 41 -41.55 0.89 -1.39
CA GLU A 41 -41.61 -0.57 -1.30
C GLU A 41 -42.62 -1.19 -2.29
N ALA A 42 -42.32 -2.40 -2.79
CA ALA A 42 -43.09 -3.62 -2.53
C ALA A 42 -42.88 -4.71 -3.61
N THR A 43 -42.52 -5.90 -3.13
CA THR A 43 -42.94 -7.25 -3.61
C THR A 43 -42.58 -7.77 -5.02
N PRO A 44 -42.29 -9.09 -5.15
CA PRO A 44 -42.00 -9.73 -6.44
C PRO A 44 -43.24 -10.40 -7.05
N PRO A 45 -43.38 -10.42 -8.39
CA PRO A 45 -44.14 -11.46 -9.08
C PRO A 45 -43.20 -12.27 -9.99
N VAL A 46 -43.17 -13.59 -9.88
CA VAL A 46 -44.18 -14.54 -10.42
C VAL A 46 -44.32 -14.39 -11.93
N ASN A 47 -43.71 -15.38 -12.57
CA ASN A 47 -43.78 -15.74 -13.97
C ASN A 47 -45.21 -16.18 -14.33
N THR A 48 -45.90 -15.42 -15.17
CA THR A 48 -47.03 -15.93 -15.98
C THR A 48 -47.23 -15.06 -17.21
N SER A 49 -47.25 -15.75 -18.35
CA SER A 49 -48.14 -15.52 -19.50
C SER A 49 -48.08 -14.15 -20.18
N SER A 50 -47.78 -14.17 -21.47
CA SER A 50 -48.82 -14.03 -22.51
C SER A 50 -48.17 -13.57 -23.80
N MET A 51 -48.20 -14.48 -24.76
CA MET A 51 -47.90 -14.26 -26.15
C MET A 51 -48.95 -13.30 -26.71
N GLU A 52 -48.57 -12.02 -26.87
CA GLU A 52 -49.38 -11.05 -27.60
C GLU A 52 -48.85 -11.01 -29.05
N VAL A 53 -49.69 -11.51 -29.95
CA VAL A 53 -49.46 -11.57 -31.38
C VAL A 53 -49.62 -10.16 -31.95
N VAL A 54 -48.51 -9.53 -32.32
CA VAL A 54 -48.53 -8.35 -33.19
C VAL A 54 -48.34 -8.83 -34.62
N HIS A 55 -49.36 -8.60 -35.45
CA HIS A 55 -49.33 -8.79 -36.89
C HIS A 55 -48.20 -7.97 -37.51
N GLU A 56 -47.15 -8.67 -37.96
CA GLU A 56 -46.11 -8.07 -38.78
C GLU A 56 -46.61 -7.94 -40.22
N GLN A 57 -46.78 -6.69 -40.65
CA GLN A 57 -46.97 -6.36 -42.05
C GLN A 57 -45.78 -6.90 -42.85
N ARG A 58 -46.11 -7.75 -43.81
CA ARG A 58 -45.20 -8.41 -44.76
C ARG A 58 -44.52 -7.36 -45.66
N GLY A 59 -43.46 -6.73 -45.16
CA GLY A 59 -42.48 -6.01 -45.95
C GLY A 59 -41.35 -6.96 -46.32
N GLY A 60 -41.23 -7.31 -47.61
CA GLY A 60 -40.13 -8.15 -48.08
C GLY A 60 -38.78 -7.47 -47.85
N VAL A 61 -38.05 -7.90 -46.82
CA VAL A 61 -36.63 -7.59 -46.69
C VAL A 61 -35.95 -8.23 -47.90
N LYS A 62 -35.31 -7.41 -48.73
CA LYS A 62 -34.54 -7.90 -49.87
C LYS A 62 -33.45 -8.85 -49.33
N PRO A 63 -33.26 -10.06 -49.88
CA PRO A 63 -32.21 -11.00 -49.47
C PRO A 63 -30.80 -10.37 -49.43
N GLU A 64 -30.60 -9.32 -50.23
CA GLU A 64 -29.41 -8.49 -50.30
C GLU A 64 -29.09 -7.75 -48.99
N MET A 65 -30.12 -7.31 -48.23
CA MET A 65 -29.95 -6.55 -46.99
C MET A 65 -29.50 -7.45 -45.84
N GLU A 66 -29.97 -8.69 -45.79
CA GLU A 66 -29.51 -9.70 -44.82
C GLU A 66 -28.09 -10.18 -45.16
N ARG A 67 -27.81 -10.47 -46.44
CA ARG A 67 -26.47 -10.83 -46.93
C ARG A 67 -25.42 -9.80 -46.56
N THR A 68 -25.66 -8.53 -46.91
CA THR A 68 -24.70 -7.45 -46.68
C THR A 68 -24.43 -7.26 -45.19
N THR A 69 -25.48 -7.35 -44.36
CA THR A 69 -25.36 -7.26 -42.90
C THR A 69 -24.53 -8.41 -42.33
N VAL A 70 -24.74 -9.64 -42.80
CA VAL A 70 -23.94 -10.81 -42.38
C VAL A 70 -22.47 -10.64 -42.75
N LEU A 71 -22.18 -10.26 -44.00
CA LEU A 71 -20.80 -10.06 -44.47
C LEU A 71 -20.11 -8.91 -43.73
N GLN A 72 -20.80 -7.79 -43.49
CA GLN A 72 -20.26 -6.69 -42.69
C GLN A 72 -20.00 -7.09 -41.23
N THR A 73 -20.85 -7.95 -40.66
CA THR A 73 -20.65 -8.49 -39.30
C THR A 73 -19.41 -9.36 -39.25
N ILE A 74 -19.26 -10.31 -40.18
CA ILE A 74 -18.07 -11.16 -40.30
C ILE A 74 -16.82 -10.30 -40.48
N LEU A 75 -16.84 -9.32 -41.38
CA LEU A 75 -15.74 -8.39 -41.62
C LEU A 75 -15.33 -7.64 -40.34
N THR A 76 -16.32 -7.15 -39.60
CA THR A 76 -16.09 -6.43 -38.33
C THR A 76 -15.43 -7.34 -37.29
N VAL A 77 -15.89 -8.58 -37.19
CA VAL A 77 -15.33 -9.58 -36.26
C VAL A 77 -13.90 -9.94 -36.66
N LEU A 78 -13.64 -10.23 -37.94
CA LEU A 78 -12.29 -10.58 -38.42
C LEU A 78 -11.29 -9.44 -38.22
N LYS A 79 -11.68 -8.18 -38.47
CA LYS A 79 -10.83 -7.00 -38.20
C LYS A 79 -10.49 -6.85 -36.71
N LYS A 80 -11.47 -7.12 -35.83
CA LYS A 80 -11.23 -7.15 -34.38
C LYS A 80 -10.27 -8.27 -34.00
N GLN A 81 -10.46 -9.48 -34.55
CA GLN A 81 -9.57 -10.62 -34.33
C GLN A 81 -8.16 -10.39 -34.87
N GLU A 82 -7.99 -9.71 -36.01
CA GLU A 82 -6.69 -9.34 -36.55
C GLU A 82 -5.93 -8.38 -35.61
N THR A 83 -6.58 -7.31 -35.17
CA THR A 83 -6.01 -6.34 -34.21
C THR A 83 -5.62 -7.04 -32.92
N MET A 84 -6.51 -7.88 -32.38
CA MET A 84 -6.26 -8.69 -31.19
C MET A 84 -5.05 -9.60 -31.36
N ALA A 85 -4.98 -10.36 -32.46
CA ALA A 85 -3.89 -11.28 -32.74
C ALA A 85 -2.55 -10.54 -32.86
N ASN A 86 -2.54 -9.35 -33.48
CA ASN A 86 -1.36 -8.49 -33.54
C ASN A 86 -0.89 -8.07 -32.13
N ASN A 87 -1.81 -7.59 -31.29
CA ASN A 87 -1.46 -7.13 -29.93
C ASN A 87 -0.91 -8.28 -29.07
N ILE A 88 -1.50 -9.47 -29.16
CA ILE A 88 -1.01 -10.65 -28.45
C ILE A 88 0.37 -11.07 -28.98
N ALA A 89 0.58 -11.04 -30.30
CA ALA A 89 1.87 -11.40 -30.88
C ALA A 89 2.99 -10.44 -30.48
N VAL A 90 2.72 -9.13 -30.42
CA VAL A 90 3.67 -8.11 -29.94
C VAL A 90 4.01 -8.36 -28.48
N LYS A 91 2.99 -8.49 -27.62
CA LYS A 91 3.19 -8.77 -26.20
C LYS A 91 3.97 -10.07 -25.96
N ALA A 92 3.64 -11.14 -26.68
CA ALA A 92 4.35 -12.41 -26.58
C ALA A 92 5.82 -12.29 -27.02
N ARG A 93 6.13 -11.45 -28.01
CA ARG A 93 7.51 -11.18 -28.42
C ARG A 93 8.28 -10.42 -27.34
N ASP A 94 7.66 -9.46 -26.67
CA ASP A 94 8.25 -8.73 -25.55
C ASP A 94 8.50 -9.67 -24.35
N GLU A 95 7.58 -10.60 -24.10
CA GLU A 95 7.70 -11.69 -23.12
C GLU A 95 8.65 -12.83 -23.56
N LYS A 96 9.25 -12.73 -24.76
CA LYS A 96 10.12 -13.75 -25.39
C LYS A 96 9.46 -15.12 -25.60
N ASP A 97 8.13 -15.19 -25.60
CA ASP A 97 7.35 -16.37 -25.98
C ASP A 97 7.20 -16.43 -27.51
N MET A 98 8.24 -16.95 -28.17
CA MET A 98 8.34 -17.00 -29.62
C MET A 98 7.32 -17.97 -30.26
N GLU A 99 6.88 -19.00 -29.53
CA GLU A 99 5.90 -19.97 -30.02
C GLU A 99 4.51 -19.32 -30.08
N LYS A 100 4.09 -18.66 -28.99
CA LYS A 100 2.86 -17.89 -28.95
C LYS A 100 2.88 -16.73 -29.95
N ALA A 101 4.00 -16.01 -30.07
CA ALA A 101 4.15 -14.96 -31.06
C ALA A 101 3.94 -15.49 -32.49
N LYS A 102 4.57 -16.63 -32.84
CA LYS A 102 4.40 -17.26 -34.16
C LYS A 102 2.95 -17.69 -34.40
N LYS A 103 2.30 -18.31 -33.41
CA LYS A 103 0.88 -18.73 -33.49
C LYS A 103 -0.04 -17.55 -33.81
N TYR A 104 0.10 -16.44 -33.07
CA TYR A 104 -0.76 -15.27 -33.25
C TYR A 104 -0.41 -14.44 -34.50
N LEU A 105 0.85 -14.46 -34.98
CA LEU A 105 1.20 -13.91 -36.29
C LEU A 105 0.55 -14.70 -37.44
N GLN A 106 0.50 -16.03 -37.33
CA GLN A 106 -0.21 -16.86 -38.31
C GLN A 106 -1.72 -16.58 -38.29
N LEU A 107 -2.32 -16.45 -37.10
CA LEU A 107 -3.73 -16.07 -36.96
C LEU A 107 -4.01 -14.68 -37.56
N LYS A 108 -3.17 -13.68 -37.29
CA LYS A 108 -3.25 -12.35 -37.91
C LYS A 108 -3.24 -12.45 -39.44
N LYS A 109 -2.27 -13.18 -39.99
CA LYS A 109 -2.14 -13.37 -41.45
C LYS A 109 -3.39 -14.04 -42.03
N LYS A 110 -3.93 -15.07 -41.36
CA LYS A 110 -5.16 -15.74 -41.78
C LYS A 110 -6.34 -14.77 -41.77
N ASN A 111 -6.53 -14.00 -40.69
CA ASN A 111 -7.61 -13.02 -40.62
C ASN A 111 -7.50 -11.95 -41.71
N ALA A 112 -6.28 -11.49 -42.04
CA ALA A 112 -6.08 -10.54 -43.14
C ALA A 112 -6.50 -11.13 -44.50
N GLN A 113 -6.16 -12.39 -44.77
CA GLN A 113 -6.61 -13.11 -45.95
C GLN A 113 -8.13 -13.28 -45.98
N ASP A 114 -8.73 -13.63 -44.85
CA ASP A 114 -10.18 -13.77 -44.72
C ASP A 114 -10.89 -12.40 -44.88
N ILE A 115 -10.29 -11.30 -44.44
CA ILE A 115 -10.80 -9.93 -44.65
C ILE A 115 -10.79 -9.58 -46.14
N GLU A 116 -9.69 -9.84 -46.85
CA GLU A 116 -9.60 -9.62 -48.30
C GLU A 116 -10.66 -10.44 -49.06
N LEU A 117 -10.82 -11.71 -48.69
CA LEU A 117 -11.86 -12.58 -49.22
C LEU A 117 -13.27 -12.01 -49.01
N ILE A 118 -13.60 -11.55 -47.79
CA ILE A 118 -14.93 -10.97 -47.52
C ILE A 118 -15.15 -9.68 -48.30
N ASN A 119 -14.12 -8.85 -48.48
CA ASN A 119 -14.21 -7.64 -49.31
C ASN A 119 -14.48 -8.00 -50.78
N ASP A 120 -13.83 -9.04 -51.33
CA ASP A 120 -14.10 -9.51 -52.70
C ASP A 120 -15.54 -10.03 -52.86
N ILE A 121 -16.04 -10.80 -51.88
CA ILE A 121 -17.44 -11.28 -51.87
C ILE A 121 -18.45 -10.13 -51.72
N LEU A 122 -18.08 -9.05 -51.03
CA LEU A 122 -18.88 -7.83 -50.95
C LEU A 122 -18.92 -7.08 -52.29
N SER A 123 -17.81 -7.06 -53.03
CA SER A 123 -17.72 -6.45 -54.37
C SER A 123 -18.37 -7.28 -55.48
N ASN A 124 -18.54 -8.60 -55.27
CA ASN A 124 -19.09 -9.54 -56.25
C ASN A 124 -20.39 -10.20 -55.74
N PRO A 125 -21.58 -9.60 -56.01
CA PRO A 125 -22.86 -10.09 -55.49
C PRO A 125 -23.23 -11.52 -55.89
N SER A 126 -22.67 -12.04 -56.98
CA SER A 126 -22.92 -13.40 -57.48
C SER A 126 -22.29 -14.50 -56.63
N ILE A 127 -21.25 -14.19 -55.85
CA ILE A 127 -20.53 -15.15 -55.00
C ILE A 127 -21.28 -15.33 -53.68
N PRO A 128 -21.72 -16.52 -53.25
CA PRO A 128 -22.46 -16.67 -51.99
C PRO A 128 -21.59 -16.37 -50.75
N PRO A 129 -22.19 -15.98 -49.60
CA PRO A 129 -21.45 -15.78 -48.35
C PRO A 129 -20.69 -17.04 -47.92
N PRO A 130 -19.51 -16.89 -47.29
CA PRO A 130 -18.76 -18.05 -46.84
C PRO A 130 -19.43 -18.71 -45.64
N ARG A 131 -19.21 -20.02 -45.50
CA ARG A 131 -19.59 -20.74 -44.28
C ARG A 131 -18.55 -20.47 -43.20
N TYR A 132 -19.03 -20.28 -41.98
CA TYR A 132 -18.20 -20.02 -40.82
C TYR A 132 -18.75 -20.74 -39.59
N HIS A 133 -17.85 -20.94 -38.62
CA HIS A 133 -18.21 -21.36 -37.28
C HIS A 133 -17.37 -20.62 -36.25
N TRP A 134 -17.68 -20.85 -34.97
CA TRP A 134 -16.95 -20.28 -33.85
C TRP A 134 -16.13 -21.36 -33.16
N GLU A 135 -14.84 -21.09 -32.98
CA GLU A 135 -13.94 -21.91 -32.17
C GLU A 135 -13.67 -21.21 -30.83
N ASP A 136 -13.85 -21.93 -29.73
CA ASP A 136 -13.43 -21.48 -28.42
C ASP A 136 -11.94 -21.80 -28.24
N ASN A 137 -11.12 -20.76 -28.04
CA ASN A 137 -9.70 -20.86 -27.78
C ASN A 137 -9.41 -20.39 -26.35
N GLU A 138 -8.75 -21.25 -25.57
CA GLU A 138 -8.35 -20.95 -24.19
C GLU A 138 -6.82 -20.82 -24.13
N THR A 139 -6.33 -19.69 -23.61
CA THR A 139 -4.91 -19.48 -23.33
C THR A 139 -4.67 -19.52 -21.84
N ARG A 140 -3.71 -20.34 -21.42
CA ARG A 140 -3.29 -20.49 -20.03
C ARG A 140 -1.90 -19.89 -19.87
N THR A 141 -1.77 -18.87 -19.04
CA THR A 141 -0.50 -18.19 -18.77
C THR A 141 -0.20 -18.26 -17.28
N GLU A 142 0.99 -18.70 -16.90
CA GLU A 142 1.44 -18.69 -15.51
C GLU A 142 1.66 -17.24 -15.06
N VAL A 143 1.08 -16.87 -13.92
CA VAL A 143 1.30 -15.55 -13.31
C VAL A 143 2.60 -15.61 -12.50
N ILE A 144 3.50 -14.67 -12.75
CA ILE A 144 4.82 -14.59 -12.10
C ILE A 144 5.17 -13.12 -11.84
N ASN A 145 5.61 -12.80 -10.62
CA ASN A 145 6.25 -11.52 -10.30
C ASN A 145 7.76 -11.60 -10.64
N GLU A 146 8.12 -11.40 -11.91
CA GLU A 146 9.50 -11.64 -12.41
C GLU A 146 10.57 -10.75 -11.77
N ASP A 147 10.18 -9.56 -11.32
CA ASP A 147 11.01 -8.58 -10.59
C ASP A 147 11.44 -9.08 -9.21
N LEU A 148 10.71 -10.06 -8.63
CA LEU A 148 10.96 -10.57 -7.29
C LEU A 148 11.77 -11.87 -7.33
N ALA A 149 12.77 -11.98 -6.46
CA ALA A 149 13.57 -13.21 -6.33
C ALA A 149 12.76 -14.36 -5.68
N LEU A 150 13.04 -15.61 -6.08
CA LEU A 150 12.22 -16.78 -5.75
C LEU A 150 12.02 -17.03 -4.24
N PHE A 151 13.06 -16.76 -3.45
CA PHE A 151 13.12 -17.05 -2.02
C PHE A 151 12.81 -15.83 -1.14
N TYR A 152 12.10 -14.85 -1.70
CA TYR A 152 11.67 -13.66 -0.97
C TYR A 152 10.16 -13.48 -1.00
N LEU A 153 9.64 -13.01 0.13
CA LEU A 153 8.32 -12.42 0.28
C LEU A 153 8.49 -10.91 0.42
N GLU A 154 7.79 -10.15 -0.40
CA GLU A 154 7.69 -8.70 -0.28
C GLU A 154 6.43 -8.35 0.52
N LEU A 155 6.59 -7.51 1.54
CA LEU A 155 5.51 -6.84 2.23
C LEU A 155 5.58 -5.35 1.89
N GLU A 156 4.47 -4.80 1.42
CA GLU A 156 4.25 -3.37 1.30
C GLU A 156 3.19 -2.92 2.31
N ILE A 157 3.55 -1.98 3.16
CA ILE A 157 2.62 -1.28 4.05
C ILE A 157 2.23 0.00 3.32
N ILE A 158 0.99 0.07 2.85
CA ILE A 158 0.54 1.14 1.95
C ILE A 158 0.05 2.32 2.77
N LYS A 159 -1.02 2.14 3.56
CA LYS A 159 -1.63 3.20 4.38
C LYS A 159 -2.45 2.63 5.52
N ALA A 160 -2.71 3.45 6.53
CA ALA A 160 -3.79 3.20 7.49
C ALA A 160 -4.95 4.19 7.23
N THR A 161 -6.17 3.78 7.55
CA THR A 161 -7.35 4.66 7.52
C THR A 161 -8.10 4.61 8.84
N HIS A 162 -8.71 5.74 9.22
CA HIS A 162 -9.47 5.90 10.46
C HIS A 162 -8.70 5.43 11.70
N LEU A 163 -7.39 5.70 11.74
CA LEU A 163 -6.54 5.35 12.86
C LEU A 163 -7.03 6.09 14.10
N GLN A 164 -7.26 5.36 15.20
CA GLN A 164 -7.77 5.95 16.43
C GLN A 164 -6.61 6.58 17.20
N PRO A 165 -6.58 7.92 17.39
CA PRO A 165 -5.55 8.55 18.18
C PRO A 165 -5.77 8.27 19.67
N PRO A 166 -4.74 8.39 20.51
CA PRO A 166 -4.93 8.51 21.94
C PRO A 166 -5.73 9.79 22.27
N PRO A 167 -6.35 9.89 23.46
CA PRO A 167 -7.07 11.09 23.87
C PRO A 167 -6.20 12.34 23.74
N ASP A 168 -6.78 13.42 23.23
CA ASP A 168 -6.17 14.75 23.08
C ASP A 168 -5.07 14.89 22.00
N TYR A 169 -4.82 13.86 21.18
CA TYR A 169 -3.88 13.96 20.06
C TYR A 169 -4.58 14.41 18.77
N THR A 170 -4.14 15.55 18.22
CA THR A 170 -4.54 16.05 16.88
C THR A 170 -3.50 15.75 15.80
N LYS A 171 -2.28 15.36 16.22
CA LYS A 171 -1.16 14.96 15.36
C LYS A 171 -0.55 13.69 15.91
N LEU A 172 -0.13 12.80 15.02
CA LEU A 172 0.58 11.57 15.35
C LEU A 172 1.86 11.50 14.52
N SER A 173 2.94 11.05 15.15
CA SER A 173 4.11 10.53 14.46
C SER A 173 4.04 9.01 14.52
N VAL A 174 3.68 8.37 13.40
CA VAL A 174 3.32 6.95 13.36
C VAL A 174 4.44 6.13 12.74
N TYR A 175 4.81 5.02 13.36
CA TYR A 175 5.63 3.99 12.73
C TYR A 175 4.98 2.62 12.92
N VAL A 176 5.35 1.67 12.06
CA VAL A 176 4.86 0.29 12.12
C VAL A 176 6.01 -0.63 12.48
N GLN A 177 5.82 -1.41 13.54
CA GLN A 177 6.70 -2.50 13.92
C GLN A 177 6.14 -3.81 13.40
N CYS A 178 6.87 -4.45 12.49
CA CYS A 178 6.57 -5.73 11.89
C CYS A 178 7.28 -6.86 12.62
N GLU A 179 6.54 -7.93 12.91
CA GLU A 179 7.04 -9.23 13.33
C GLU A 179 6.66 -10.26 12.25
N CYS A 180 7.67 -10.69 11.48
CA CYS A 180 7.52 -11.63 10.39
C CYS A 180 7.96 -13.04 10.84
N PRO A 181 7.11 -14.07 10.77
CA PRO A 181 7.41 -15.42 11.25
C PRO A 181 8.28 -16.24 10.28
N PHE A 182 8.82 -15.62 9.22
CA PHE A 182 9.61 -16.28 8.19
C PHE A 182 11.07 -15.83 8.28
N PRO A 183 12.03 -16.73 8.00
CA PRO A 183 11.87 -18.11 7.52
C PRO A 183 11.63 -19.15 8.64
N ASP A 184 11.71 -18.74 9.91
CA ASP A 184 11.52 -19.61 11.08
C ASP A 184 10.58 -18.97 12.10
N PRO A 185 9.44 -19.59 12.45
CA PRO A 185 8.51 -19.03 13.42
C PRO A 185 9.08 -18.99 14.85
N ASN A 186 10.16 -19.72 15.15
CA ASN A 186 10.83 -19.67 16.45
C ASN A 186 11.85 -18.53 16.54
N ALA A 187 12.21 -17.91 15.42
CA ALA A 187 13.07 -16.73 15.36
C ALA A 187 12.45 -15.69 14.40
N PRO A 188 11.34 -15.04 14.77
CA PRO A 188 10.68 -14.05 13.92
C PRO A 188 11.61 -12.87 13.62
N VAL A 189 11.55 -12.38 12.38
CA VAL A 189 12.27 -11.17 11.96
C VAL A 189 11.49 -9.95 12.40
N LEU A 190 12.11 -9.13 13.24
CA LEU A 190 11.60 -7.82 13.64
C LEU A 190 12.12 -6.73 12.70
N TRP A 191 11.23 -5.86 12.25
CA TRP A 191 11.57 -4.71 11.40
C TRP A 191 10.62 -3.56 11.70
N SER A 192 11.13 -2.33 11.77
CA SER A 192 10.31 -1.13 11.94
C SER A 192 10.45 -0.21 10.73
N THR A 193 9.36 0.47 10.36
CA THR A 193 9.38 1.55 9.38
C THR A 193 10.02 2.81 9.96
N SER A 194 10.35 3.78 9.11
CA SER A 194 10.52 5.16 9.59
C SER A 194 9.17 5.77 9.97
N TYR A 195 9.22 6.91 10.64
CA TYR A 195 8.04 7.65 11.09
C TYR A 195 7.35 8.36 9.93
N VAL A 196 6.02 8.41 9.99
CA VAL A 196 5.14 9.19 9.13
C VAL A 196 4.28 10.07 10.03
N ASN A 197 4.37 11.38 9.83
CA ASN A 197 3.52 12.31 10.55
C ASN A 197 2.16 12.41 9.86
N CYS A 198 1.08 12.35 10.64
CA CYS A 198 -0.27 12.58 10.14
C CYS A 198 -1.08 13.42 11.14
N GLU A 199 -2.01 14.21 10.60
CA GLU A 199 -2.92 15.04 11.38
C GLU A 199 -4.35 14.56 11.16
N GLY A 200 -5.26 14.85 12.08
CA GLY A 200 -6.64 14.40 12.00
C GLY A 200 -7.57 15.07 13.01
N PRO A 201 -8.85 14.65 13.06
CA PRO A 201 -9.44 13.55 12.29
C PRO A 201 -9.82 13.92 10.83
N PRO A 202 -9.85 12.94 9.89
CA PRO A 202 -9.45 11.53 10.06
C PRO A 202 -7.92 11.34 9.96
N PHE A 203 -7.37 10.44 10.78
CA PHE A 203 -5.94 10.09 10.74
C PHE A 203 -5.70 8.97 9.73
N ASN A 204 -5.16 9.34 8.56
CA ASN A 204 -4.93 8.44 7.44
C ASN A 204 -3.47 8.49 6.94
N PRO A 205 -2.48 8.00 7.73
CA PRO A 205 -1.08 8.04 7.31
C PRO A 205 -0.83 7.13 6.10
N GLU A 206 -0.08 7.66 5.13
CA GLU A 206 0.44 6.90 3.99
C GLU A 206 1.91 6.53 4.23
N PHE A 207 2.19 5.23 4.18
CA PHE A 207 3.49 4.66 4.52
C PHE A 207 4.31 4.36 3.27
N ASN A 208 3.73 3.63 2.32
CA ASN A 208 4.38 3.14 1.11
C ASN A 208 5.75 2.49 1.36
N PHE A 209 5.90 1.78 2.49
CA PHE A 209 7.15 1.11 2.87
C PHE A 209 7.15 -0.33 2.39
N LYS A 210 8.24 -0.72 1.71
CA LYS A 210 8.47 -2.09 1.24
C LYS A 210 9.56 -2.77 2.03
N LYS A 211 9.36 -4.04 2.35
CA LYS A 211 10.36 -4.91 2.98
C LYS A 211 10.37 -6.30 2.34
N LEU A 212 11.56 -6.76 1.99
CA LEU A 212 11.81 -8.14 1.58
C LEU A 212 12.20 -9.00 2.78
N PHE A 213 11.50 -10.13 2.94
CA PHE A 213 11.78 -11.17 3.92
C PHE A 213 12.21 -12.46 3.21
N GLN A 214 13.26 -13.11 3.70
CA GLN A 214 13.62 -14.43 3.21
C GLN A 214 12.56 -15.46 3.63
N ILE A 215 12.23 -16.37 2.72
CA ILE A 215 11.28 -17.45 2.95
C ILE A 215 11.89 -18.80 2.61
N ASP A 216 11.48 -19.83 3.35
CA ASP A 216 11.77 -21.22 3.01
C ASP A 216 10.53 -21.86 2.37
N ARG A 217 10.58 -22.04 1.05
CA ARG A 217 9.47 -22.63 0.29
C ARG A 217 9.23 -24.10 0.64
N LYS A 218 10.20 -24.81 1.21
CA LYS A 218 10.01 -26.20 1.71
C LYS A 218 9.08 -26.23 2.93
N LYS A 219 8.95 -25.10 3.64
CA LYS A 219 8.06 -24.93 4.79
C LYS A 219 6.71 -24.31 4.39
N GLY A 220 6.15 -24.67 3.24
CA GLY A 220 4.89 -24.12 2.72
C GLY A 220 3.72 -24.14 3.72
N ARG A 221 3.65 -25.17 4.59
CA ARG A 221 2.66 -25.26 5.69
C ARG A 221 2.65 -24.04 6.63
N LEU A 222 3.79 -23.34 6.79
CA LEU A 222 3.84 -22.14 7.61
C LEU A 222 2.97 -21.02 7.04
N PHE A 223 2.85 -20.91 5.71
CA PHE A 223 2.01 -19.88 5.08
C PHE A 223 0.52 -20.06 5.39
N LYS A 224 0.07 -21.31 5.57
CA LYS A 224 -1.32 -21.63 5.93
C LYS A 224 -1.66 -21.32 7.40
N THR A 225 -0.66 -21.27 8.28
CA THR A 225 -0.89 -21.27 9.73
C THR A 225 -0.38 -20.02 10.43
N LYS A 226 0.58 -19.32 9.85
CA LYS A 226 1.21 -18.14 10.43
C LYS A 226 0.64 -16.86 9.81
N LYS A 227 0.94 -15.75 10.47
CA LYS A 227 0.51 -14.40 10.11
C LYS A 227 1.65 -13.44 10.40
N ILE A 228 1.78 -12.40 9.60
CA ILE A 228 2.67 -11.27 9.89
C ILE A 228 1.92 -10.34 10.84
N VAL A 229 2.57 -9.92 11.92
CA VAL A 229 1.96 -9.03 12.91
C VAL A 229 2.54 -7.64 12.72
N LEU A 230 1.67 -6.65 12.56
CA LEU A 230 2.02 -5.24 12.37
C LEU A 230 1.45 -4.43 13.54
N ASN A 231 2.32 -3.92 14.41
CA ASN A 231 1.93 -3.06 15.52
C ASN A 231 2.15 -1.60 15.10
N LEU A 232 1.09 -0.79 15.19
CA LEU A 232 1.15 0.64 14.90
C LEU A 232 1.44 1.39 16.19
N TRP A 233 2.41 2.29 16.13
CA TRP A 233 2.88 3.03 17.28
C TRP A 233 2.88 4.52 16.98
N HIS A 234 2.42 5.31 17.94
CA HIS A 234 2.69 6.73 17.98
C HIS A 234 3.96 6.98 18.77
N SER A 235 4.99 7.47 18.08
CA SER A 235 6.21 7.90 18.72
C SER A 235 6.00 9.18 19.50
N ARG A 236 6.35 9.14 20.78
CA ARG A 236 6.36 10.31 21.65
C ARG A 236 7.80 10.56 22.03
N PHE A 237 8.42 11.50 21.34
CA PHE A 237 9.78 11.94 21.60
C PHE A 237 9.99 12.08 23.12
N LEU A 238 10.86 11.23 23.69
CA LEU A 238 11.24 11.09 25.12
C LEU A 238 10.28 10.37 26.09
N PHE A 239 9.11 9.93 25.62
CA PHE A 239 8.24 9.05 26.41
C PHE A 239 8.13 7.69 25.78
N ARG A 240 7.56 6.76 26.55
CA ARG A 240 7.16 5.47 25.97
C ARG A 240 6.12 5.71 24.88
N ASP A 241 6.41 5.18 23.71
CA ASP A 241 5.52 5.20 22.57
C ASP A 241 4.15 4.59 22.90
N ILE A 242 3.11 5.10 22.26
CA ILE A 242 1.73 4.66 22.49
C ILE A 242 1.36 3.68 21.39
N CYS A 243 0.92 2.48 21.77
CA CYS A 243 0.37 1.53 20.82
C CYS A 243 -0.99 2.04 20.34
N LEU A 244 -1.13 2.22 19.02
CA LEU A 244 -2.37 2.62 18.36
C LEU A 244 -3.22 1.41 17.96
N GLY A 245 -2.61 0.23 17.95
CA GLY A 245 -3.26 -1.04 17.68
C GLY A 245 -2.38 -2.01 16.91
N ARG A 246 -2.96 -3.17 16.62
CA ARG A 246 -2.30 -4.30 15.97
C ARG A 246 -3.12 -4.79 14.79
N ALA A 247 -2.49 -4.95 13.64
CA ALA A 247 -3.04 -5.62 12.47
C ALA A 247 -2.37 -6.99 12.27
N GLU A 248 -3.15 -7.99 11.87
CA GLU A 248 -2.68 -9.36 11.65
C GLU A 248 -2.87 -9.77 10.20
N VAL A 249 -1.79 -9.77 9.43
CA VAL A 249 -1.80 -10.06 8.00
C VAL A 249 -1.69 -11.56 7.77
N LYS A 250 -2.77 -12.18 7.30
CA LYS A 250 -2.78 -13.59 6.92
C LYS A 250 -2.04 -13.76 5.60
N VAL A 251 -1.17 -14.75 5.52
CA VAL A 251 -0.32 -14.98 4.33
C VAL A 251 -0.73 -16.23 3.53
N ALA A 252 -1.85 -16.86 3.91
CA ALA A 252 -2.27 -18.14 3.35
C ALA A 252 -2.62 -18.07 1.86
N GLU A 253 -3.15 -16.94 1.39
CA GLU A 253 -3.52 -16.77 -0.03
C GLU A 253 -2.31 -16.89 -0.96
N LEU A 254 -1.10 -16.52 -0.49
CA LEU A 254 0.15 -16.68 -1.25
C LEU A 254 0.51 -18.15 -1.56
N CYS A 255 -0.20 -19.12 -0.97
CA CYS A 255 -0.06 -20.52 -1.39
C CYS A 255 -0.48 -20.72 -2.84
N ASN A 256 -1.44 -19.94 -3.33
CA ASN A 256 -2.08 -20.11 -4.64
C ASN A 256 -2.09 -18.83 -5.51
N THR A 257 -1.70 -17.68 -4.95
CA THR A 257 -1.59 -16.42 -5.69
C THR A 257 -0.20 -15.77 -5.52
N CYS A 258 0.22 -14.99 -6.50
CA CYS A 258 1.51 -14.29 -6.48
C CYS A 258 1.44 -12.96 -5.74
N THR A 259 0.30 -12.30 -5.79
CA THR A 259 0.08 -10.95 -5.24
C THR A 259 -1.26 -10.91 -4.52
N VAL A 260 -1.25 -10.44 -3.28
CA VAL A 260 -2.44 -10.33 -2.43
C VAL A 260 -2.50 -8.91 -1.88
N ASN A 261 -3.61 -8.22 -2.14
CA ASN A 261 -3.92 -6.93 -1.51
C ASN A 261 -4.94 -7.18 -0.39
N MET A 262 -4.70 -6.61 0.78
CA MET A 262 -5.56 -6.81 1.94
C MET A 262 -5.80 -5.49 2.66
N ASP A 263 -7.05 -5.27 3.06
CA ASP A 263 -7.40 -4.32 4.11
C ASP A 263 -7.64 -5.10 5.40
N VAL A 264 -6.80 -4.86 6.41
CA VAL A 264 -6.83 -5.60 7.67
C VAL A 264 -7.25 -4.66 8.79
N ASP A 265 -8.22 -5.09 9.60
CA ASP A 265 -8.66 -4.31 10.77
C ASP A 265 -7.50 -4.07 11.74
N ILE A 266 -7.42 -2.84 12.24
CA ILE A 266 -6.56 -2.49 13.36
C ILE A 266 -7.30 -2.85 14.65
N LEU A 267 -6.66 -3.65 15.49
CA LEU A 267 -7.26 -4.19 16.70
C LEU A 267 -6.64 -3.56 17.96
N ASP A 268 -7.48 -3.27 18.94
CA ASP A 268 -7.07 -3.08 20.34
C ASP A 268 -7.36 -4.37 21.12
N GLY A 269 -6.31 -5.14 21.37
CA GLY A 269 -6.41 -6.51 21.85
C GLY A 269 -7.15 -7.41 20.85
N LYS A 270 -8.42 -7.70 21.12
CA LYS A 270 -9.29 -8.51 20.23
C LYS A 270 -10.40 -7.70 19.57
N LYS A 271 -10.55 -6.42 19.92
CA LYS A 271 -11.66 -5.58 19.43
C LYS A 271 -11.18 -4.74 18.26
N PRO A 272 -11.94 -4.65 17.15
CA PRO A 272 -11.61 -3.73 16.08
C PRO A 272 -11.74 -2.28 16.58
N THR A 273 -10.79 -1.44 16.22
CA THR A 273 -10.80 0.00 16.56
C THR A 273 -11.69 0.81 15.62
N GLY A 274 -12.10 0.23 14.49
CA GLY A 274 -12.74 0.92 13.37
C GLY A 274 -11.76 1.46 12.33
N GLY A 275 -10.45 1.43 12.63
CA GLY A 275 -9.39 1.70 11.66
C GLY A 275 -8.95 0.45 10.90
N SER A 276 -8.38 0.65 9.72
CA SER A 276 -7.85 -0.42 8.87
C SER A 276 -6.44 -0.11 8.36
N LEU A 277 -5.68 -1.14 8.04
CA LEU A 277 -4.37 -1.07 7.43
C LEU A 277 -4.40 -1.77 6.07
N THR A 278 -4.13 -1.02 5.01
CA THR A 278 -3.98 -1.53 3.65
C THR A 278 -2.55 -2.02 3.45
N VAL A 279 -2.40 -3.29 3.08
CA VAL A 279 -1.11 -3.94 2.80
C VAL A 279 -1.15 -4.73 1.51
N GLN A 280 0.01 -4.91 0.90
CA GLN A 280 0.20 -5.82 -0.22
C GLN A 280 1.29 -6.83 0.11
N LEU A 281 1.05 -8.09 -0.23
CA LEU A 281 2.02 -9.16 -0.16
C LEU A 281 2.32 -9.67 -1.56
N ARG A 282 3.60 -9.90 -1.85
CA ARG A 282 4.04 -10.48 -3.14
C ARG A 282 5.06 -11.59 -2.94
N VAL A 283 4.95 -12.61 -3.77
CA VAL A 283 5.96 -13.67 -3.98
C VAL A 283 6.18 -13.86 -5.47
N ARG A 284 7.36 -14.35 -5.88
CA ARG A 284 7.68 -14.56 -7.31
C ARG A 284 6.66 -15.48 -7.99
N THR A 285 6.43 -16.63 -7.38
CA THR A 285 5.42 -17.63 -7.76
C THR A 285 4.76 -18.14 -6.48
N PRO A 286 3.51 -18.63 -6.53
CA PRO A 286 2.80 -19.04 -5.32
C PRO A 286 3.48 -20.24 -4.66
N ILE A 287 3.33 -20.37 -3.34
CA ILE A 287 4.13 -21.29 -2.54
C ILE A 287 3.85 -22.77 -2.87
N GLU A 288 2.60 -23.11 -3.21
CA GLU A 288 2.17 -24.50 -3.46
C GLU A 288 1.81 -24.73 -4.93
N GLU A 289 0.70 -24.16 -5.40
CA GLU A 289 0.20 -24.38 -6.75
C GLU A 289 0.46 -23.19 -7.66
N LYS A 290 0.78 -23.46 -8.93
CA LYS A 290 0.98 -22.39 -9.91
C LYS A 290 -0.31 -21.60 -10.11
N GLU A 291 -0.21 -20.29 -10.08
CA GLU A 291 -1.32 -19.41 -10.44
C GLU A 291 -1.40 -19.32 -11.96
N ILE A 292 -2.52 -19.77 -12.53
CA ILE A 292 -2.74 -19.76 -13.98
C ILE A 292 -3.85 -18.77 -14.31
N ARG A 293 -3.53 -17.76 -15.12
CA ARG A 293 -4.52 -16.89 -15.75
C ARG A 293 -5.06 -17.57 -17.00
N VAL A 294 -6.38 -17.74 -17.04
CA VAL A 294 -7.11 -18.35 -18.15
C VAL A 294 -7.82 -17.26 -18.95
N GLU A 295 -7.42 -17.07 -20.21
CA GLU A 295 -8.06 -16.15 -21.14
C GLU A 295 -8.84 -16.93 -22.18
N LYS A 296 -10.17 -16.77 -22.19
CA LYS A 296 -11.06 -17.41 -23.16
C LYS A 296 -11.34 -16.45 -24.32
N GLN A 297 -11.20 -16.95 -25.53
CA GLN A 297 -11.36 -16.21 -26.78
C GLN A 297 -12.31 -17.00 -27.66
N ARG A 298 -13.25 -16.32 -28.32
CA ARG A 298 -14.12 -16.94 -29.31
C ARG A 298 -13.73 -16.43 -30.69
N LEU A 299 -13.17 -17.31 -31.51
CA LEU A 299 -12.63 -16.97 -32.82
C LEU A 299 -13.62 -17.38 -33.90
N LEU A 300 -13.95 -16.46 -34.81
CA LEU A 300 -14.65 -16.78 -36.05
C LEU A 300 -13.66 -17.41 -37.02
N VAL A 301 -14.02 -18.55 -37.58
CA VAL A 301 -13.22 -19.28 -38.57
C VAL A 301 -14.04 -19.45 -39.84
N ILE A 302 -13.47 -19.01 -40.96
CA ILE A 302 -14.02 -19.26 -42.29
C ILE A 302 -13.69 -20.70 -42.70
N ASP A 303 -14.72 -21.50 -42.98
CA ASP A 303 -14.60 -22.92 -43.33
C ASP A 303 -14.39 -23.13 -44.83
N LYS A 304 -15.36 -22.65 -45.60
CA LYS A 304 -15.42 -22.79 -47.05
C LYS A 304 -15.91 -21.49 -47.64
N HIS A 305 -15.20 -21.05 -48.66
CA HIS A 305 -15.58 -19.94 -49.53
C HIS A 305 -15.64 -20.45 -50.97
N TYR A 306 -16.41 -19.75 -51.79
CA TYR A 306 -16.55 -20.04 -53.20
C TYR A 306 -15.85 -18.93 -53.99
N THR A 307 -15.16 -19.26 -55.07
CA THR A 307 -14.62 -18.26 -56.00
C THR A 307 -15.63 -17.94 -57.10
N TYR A 308 -15.33 -16.92 -57.90
CA TYR A 308 -16.14 -16.61 -59.08
C TYR A 308 -16.16 -17.79 -60.07
N GLU A 309 -15.04 -18.49 -60.27
CA GLU A 309 -14.95 -19.67 -61.13
C GLU A 309 -15.82 -20.83 -60.63
N ASP A 310 -15.95 -21.01 -59.31
CA ASP A 310 -16.84 -22.02 -58.73
C ASP A 310 -18.32 -21.74 -59.06
N VAL A 311 -18.71 -20.46 -59.04
CA VAL A 311 -20.07 -20.02 -59.39
C VAL A 311 -20.34 -20.20 -60.88
N LEU A 312 -19.34 -19.93 -61.75
CA LEU A 312 -19.44 -20.18 -63.19
C LEU A 312 -19.58 -21.67 -63.50
N SER A 313 -18.86 -22.52 -62.76
CA SER A 313 -18.86 -23.97 -62.94
C SER A 313 -20.13 -24.63 -62.37
N ASN A 314 -20.80 -23.98 -61.41
CA ASN A 314 -22.05 -24.47 -60.83
C ASN A 314 -23.00 -23.30 -60.44
N PRO A 315 -23.87 -22.84 -61.35
CA PRO A 315 -24.77 -21.69 -61.15
C PRO A 315 -25.76 -21.86 -59.97
N SER A 316 -25.99 -23.10 -59.52
CA SER A 316 -26.88 -23.39 -58.38
C SER A 316 -26.35 -22.91 -57.03
N LEU A 317 -25.08 -22.48 -56.96
CA LEU A 317 -24.45 -21.95 -55.75
C LEU A 317 -24.86 -20.50 -55.43
N SER A 318 -25.30 -19.72 -56.43
CA SER A 318 -25.63 -18.30 -56.27
C SER A 318 -26.93 -18.06 -55.46
N SER A 319 -27.77 -19.07 -55.27
CA SER A 319 -29.08 -18.96 -54.61
C SER A 319 -29.15 -19.49 -53.17
N LYS A 320 -28.02 -19.96 -52.59
CA LYS A 320 -28.02 -20.50 -51.22
C LYS A 320 -27.91 -19.41 -50.14
N ALA A 321 -28.82 -19.46 -49.17
CA ALA A 321 -28.81 -18.61 -47.99
C ALA A 321 -27.60 -18.90 -47.07
N PRO A 322 -27.13 -17.91 -46.28
CA PRO A 322 -26.03 -18.11 -45.33
C PRO A 322 -26.44 -19.07 -44.20
N GLU A 323 -25.83 -20.25 -44.14
CA GLU A 323 -26.02 -21.22 -43.05
C GLU A 323 -24.89 -21.08 -42.03
N SER A 324 -25.22 -20.68 -40.80
CA SER A 324 -24.33 -20.86 -39.64
C SER A 324 -24.53 -22.27 -39.10
N THR A 325 -23.48 -23.10 -39.10
CA THR A 325 -23.52 -24.41 -38.47
C THR A 325 -23.14 -24.30 -37.00
N SER A 326 -24.11 -24.08 -36.12
CA SER A 326 -23.91 -24.27 -34.68
C SER A 326 -24.04 -25.76 -34.34
N LYS A 327 -22.91 -26.45 -34.14
CA LYS A 327 -22.93 -27.73 -33.43
C LYS A 327 -22.95 -27.45 -31.93
N ALA A 328 -24.12 -27.63 -31.31
CA ALA A 328 -24.25 -27.68 -29.86
C ALA A 328 -23.85 -29.07 -29.34
N PRO A 329 -23.00 -29.19 -28.30
CA PRO A 329 -22.86 -30.42 -27.53
C PRO A 329 -24.12 -30.67 -26.70
N ALA A 330 -24.62 -31.90 -26.76
CA ALA A 330 -25.82 -32.34 -26.06
C ALA A 330 -25.68 -32.28 -24.53
N THR A 331 -26.79 -31.86 -23.92
CA THR A 331 -27.14 -31.82 -22.50
C THR A 331 -26.93 -33.13 -21.74
N ASN A 332 -26.61 -33.02 -20.45
CA ASN A 332 -27.17 -33.91 -19.43
C ASN A 332 -27.60 -33.07 -18.22
N THR A 333 -28.91 -32.80 -18.16
CA THR A 333 -29.61 -32.35 -16.96
C THR A 333 -30.20 -33.58 -16.30
N THR A 334 -29.85 -33.86 -15.05
CA THR A 334 -30.58 -34.82 -14.21
C THR A 334 -31.20 -34.06 -13.05
N ALA A 335 -32.52 -34.22 -12.92
CA ALA A 335 -33.35 -33.60 -11.93
C ALA A 335 -33.12 -34.16 -10.51
N THR A 336 -33.38 -33.30 -9.53
CA THR A 336 -33.48 -33.49 -8.08
C THR A 336 -34.57 -34.52 -7.71
N PRO A 337 -34.60 -35.00 -6.45
CA PRO A 337 -35.68 -34.50 -5.58
C PRO A 337 -35.31 -34.21 -4.10
N ALA A 338 -36.18 -33.39 -3.52
CA ALA A 338 -36.30 -32.81 -2.17
C ALA A 338 -36.02 -33.78 -0.98
N THR A 339 -35.83 -33.35 0.28
CA THR A 339 -36.85 -32.66 1.12
C THR A 339 -36.32 -32.24 2.52
N ALA A 340 -36.91 -31.16 3.04
CA ALA A 340 -37.47 -30.97 4.40
C ALA A 340 -36.61 -30.56 5.63
N LYS A 341 -37.02 -29.38 6.16
CA LYS A 341 -37.43 -29.06 7.55
C LYS A 341 -36.38 -28.69 8.63
N ASN A 342 -36.58 -27.46 9.15
CA ASN A 342 -36.20 -26.92 10.46
C ASN A 342 -37.47 -26.86 11.36
N PRO A 343 -37.48 -26.37 12.63
CA PRO A 343 -36.58 -26.47 13.81
C PRO A 343 -37.46 -26.77 15.10
N PRO A 344 -37.36 -26.20 16.34
CA PRO A 344 -36.29 -25.62 17.20
C PRO A 344 -36.35 -26.07 18.72
N LYS A 345 -35.62 -25.37 19.62
CA LYS A 345 -35.65 -25.25 21.12
C LYS A 345 -34.53 -26.01 21.89
N LYS A 346 -33.90 -25.55 22.98
CA LYS A 346 -34.13 -24.58 24.10
C LYS A 346 -32.73 -24.21 24.68
N GLU A 347 -32.39 -22.97 25.07
CA GLU A 347 -32.66 -22.27 26.34
C GLU A 347 -31.89 -22.77 27.58
N SER A 348 -31.42 -21.81 28.42
CA SER A 348 -30.92 -21.91 29.82
C SER A 348 -29.38 -21.80 30.00
N VAL A 349 -28.76 -21.05 30.93
CA VAL A 349 -29.13 -20.11 32.02
C VAL A 349 -27.80 -19.47 32.52
N ALA A 350 -27.82 -18.21 32.97
CA ALA A 350 -26.77 -17.58 33.79
C ALA A 350 -27.00 -17.91 35.28
N PRO A 351 -26.03 -17.79 36.21
CA PRO A 351 -25.83 -16.46 36.82
C PRO A 351 -24.41 -16.19 37.40
N ALA A 352 -24.09 -14.90 37.52
CA ALA A 352 -23.07 -14.36 38.44
C ALA A 352 -23.60 -14.36 39.90
N PRO A 353 -22.80 -14.04 40.94
CA PRO A 353 -22.66 -12.61 41.31
C PRO A 353 -21.37 -12.17 42.07
N ALA A 354 -21.02 -10.88 41.91
CA ALA A 354 -20.57 -9.87 42.92
C ALA A 354 -19.22 -10.10 43.68
N THR A 355 -18.42 -9.13 44.16
CA THR A 355 -18.45 -7.66 44.36
C THR A 355 -17.08 -7.16 44.87
N ASN A 356 -16.76 -5.86 44.66
CA ASN A 356 -15.92 -4.94 45.48
C ASN A 356 -14.39 -5.21 45.60
N THR A 357 -13.44 -4.25 45.69
CA THR A 357 -13.42 -2.91 46.32
C THR A 357 -12.15 -2.10 45.91
N LYS A 358 -12.20 -0.78 46.14
CA LYS A 358 -11.14 0.26 46.05
C LYS A 358 -9.85 0.00 46.86
N GLY A 359 -8.73 0.61 46.45
CA GLY A 359 -7.73 1.17 47.39
C GLY A 359 -6.26 1.27 46.94
N THR A 360 -5.83 2.49 46.59
CA THR A 360 -4.61 3.21 47.07
C THR A 360 -3.19 2.59 47.03
N ASN A 361 -2.27 3.31 46.35
CA ASN A 361 -0.79 3.30 46.45
C ASN A 361 -0.34 4.26 47.60
N PRO A 362 0.96 4.55 47.92
CA PRO A 362 2.27 4.12 47.36
C PRO A 362 3.41 3.85 48.41
N GLN A 363 4.66 3.53 47.99
CA GLN A 363 5.94 4.22 48.37
C GLN A 363 7.25 3.39 48.17
N LYS A 364 8.36 4.10 47.92
CA LYS A 364 9.69 3.74 47.35
C LYS A 364 10.88 4.01 48.31
N ALA A 365 12.03 3.39 47.99
CA ALA A 365 13.46 3.78 48.20
C ALA A 365 14.16 3.42 49.53
N PRO A 366 15.52 3.37 49.65
CA PRO A 366 16.61 3.73 48.69
C PRO A 366 17.85 2.78 48.62
N ILE A 367 18.78 3.04 47.66
CA ILE A 367 20.16 2.48 47.58
C ILE A 367 21.22 3.60 47.76
N PRO A 368 22.38 3.38 48.44
CA PRO A 368 23.52 4.30 48.51
C PRO A 368 24.72 4.01 47.57
N GLN A 369 25.63 4.99 47.53
CA GLN A 369 26.67 5.34 46.53
C GLN A 369 28.05 4.65 46.60
N VAL A 370 28.69 4.54 45.42
CA VAL A 370 30.06 4.97 44.97
C VAL A 370 31.34 4.66 45.79
N ALA A 371 32.41 4.22 45.08
CA ALA A 371 33.85 4.45 45.34
C ALA A 371 34.69 3.95 44.13
N ASN A 372 35.86 4.42 43.68
CA ASN A 372 36.78 5.57 43.87
C ASN A 372 37.88 5.37 42.75
N VAL A 373 38.71 6.31 42.27
CA VAL A 373 40.00 6.79 42.84
C VAL A 373 40.58 7.96 41.97
N GLN A 374 40.63 9.19 42.52
CA GLN A 374 41.80 10.01 42.99
C GLN A 374 43.15 10.19 42.16
N PRO A 375 44.05 11.20 42.47
CA PRO A 375 44.05 12.63 42.05
C PRO A 375 45.44 13.24 41.62
N THR A 376 45.52 14.53 41.19
CA THR A 376 46.48 15.65 41.59
C THR A 376 46.59 16.78 40.52
N PRO A 377 47.12 18.01 40.78
CA PRO A 377 46.92 19.00 41.88
C PRO A 377 46.61 20.47 41.38
N LYS A 378 46.39 21.40 42.32
CA LYS A 378 45.65 22.70 42.24
C LYS A 378 46.52 23.97 42.45
N GLN A 379 46.05 25.14 41.96
CA GLN A 379 45.97 26.49 42.60
C GLN A 379 45.95 27.59 41.51
N ALA A 380 45.00 28.52 41.36
CA ALA A 380 43.99 29.07 42.28
C ALA A 380 42.54 28.85 41.77
N ASN A 381 41.69 28.32 42.64
CA ASN A 381 40.31 27.93 42.31
C ASN A 381 39.36 29.13 42.50
N ASN A 382 39.08 29.86 41.43
CA ASN A 382 37.95 30.78 41.42
C ASN A 382 36.65 29.95 41.37
N PRO A 383 35.78 29.97 42.40
CA PRO A 383 34.58 29.16 42.45
C PRO A 383 33.66 29.42 41.25
N LEU A 384 33.64 30.65 40.73
CA LEU A 384 32.88 30.99 39.53
C LEU A 384 33.41 30.26 38.28
N LYS A 385 34.73 30.11 38.16
CA LYS A 385 35.36 29.41 37.02
C LYS A 385 35.04 27.92 37.04
N GLU A 386 34.96 27.31 38.22
CA GLU A 386 34.58 25.90 38.35
C GLU A 386 33.10 25.69 37.97
N LEU A 387 32.21 26.57 38.42
CA LEU A 387 30.79 26.49 38.07
C LEU A 387 30.56 26.65 36.57
N ARG A 388 31.23 27.62 35.92
CA ARG A 388 31.19 27.77 34.45
C ARG A 388 31.63 26.51 33.71
N ARG A 389 32.75 25.91 34.15
CA ARG A 389 33.25 24.67 33.58
C ARG A 389 32.23 23.53 33.69
N LYS A 390 31.47 23.47 34.79
CA LYS A 390 30.38 22.48 34.94
C LYS A 390 29.23 22.77 33.98
N CYS A 391 28.84 24.04 33.79
CA CYS A 391 27.81 24.42 32.83
C CYS A 391 28.15 24.00 31.39
N GLU A 392 29.43 24.12 31.00
CA GLU A 392 29.96 23.79 29.68
C GLU A 392 30.27 22.30 29.48
N SER A 393 30.25 21.50 30.54
CA SER A 393 30.61 20.08 30.48
C SER A 393 29.47 19.21 29.93
N LEU A 394 29.77 18.43 28.89
CA LEU A 394 28.84 17.42 28.35
C LEU A 394 28.62 16.24 29.32
N GLU A 395 29.61 15.95 30.17
CA GLU A 395 29.48 14.93 31.21
C GLU A 395 28.45 15.32 32.27
N TRP A 396 28.26 16.62 32.49
CA TRP A 396 27.31 17.15 33.45
C TRP A 396 25.85 16.92 33.03
N LEU A 397 25.58 16.73 31.74
CA LEU A 397 24.24 16.50 31.22
C LEU A 397 23.82 15.05 31.42
N VAL A 398 22.67 14.80 32.04
CA VAL A 398 22.18 13.42 32.31
C VAL A 398 20.78 13.18 31.81
N SER A 399 20.03 14.25 31.54
CA SER A 399 18.66 14.22 31.04
C SER A 399 18.66 14.17 29.52
N ASN A 400 17.82 13.30 28.94
CA ASN A 400 17.78 13.14 27.51
C ASN A 400 17.32 14.42 26.80
N VAL A 401 16.28 15.09 27.32
CA VAL A 401 15.79 16.38 26.79
C VAL A 401 16.88 17.45 26.79
N VAL A 402 17.62 17.54 27.89
CA VAL A 402 18.67 18.55 28.04
C VAL A 402 19.79 18.29 27.03
N MET A 403 20.14 17.02 26.81
CA MET A 403 21.13 16.64 25.81
C MET A 403 20.62 16.95 24.38
N GLU A 404 19.34 16.75 24.07
CA GLU A 404 18.77 17.08 22.75
C GLU A 404 18.75 18.58 22.47
N LYS A 405 18.39 19.39 23.47
CA LYS A 405 18.45 20.86 23.35
C LYS A 405 19.89 21.35 23.13
N GLU A 406 20.86 20.65 23.70
CA GLU A 406 22.27 20.95 23.46
C GLU A 406 22.74 20.50 22.06
N GLN A 407 22.27 19.36 21.55
CA GLN A 407 22.51 18.95 20.15
C GLN A 407 21.96 20.00 19.17
N GLU A 408 20.73 20.47 19.38
CA GLU A 408 20.10 21.51 18.55
C GLU A 408 20.92 22.81 18.57
N ARG A 409 21.38 23.23 19.76
CA ARG A 409 22.26 24.41 19.92
C ARG A 409 23.57 24.24 19.15
N LEU A 410 24.22 23.09 19.25
CA LEU A 410 25.48 22.80 18.57
C LEU A 410 25.29 22.75 17.04
N HIS A 411 24.24 22.12 16.54
CA HIS A 411 23.93 22.11 15.11
C HIS A 411 23.74 23.52 14.54
N ASN A 412 22.97 24.36 15.23
CA ASN A 412 22.76 25.75 14.82
C ASN A 412 24.06 26.56 14.84
N LEU A 413 24.91 26.34 15.84
CA LEU A 413 26.21 27.00 15.94
C LEU A 413 27.17 26.56 14.84
N ILE A 414 27.25 25.25 14.55
CA ILE A 414 28.04 24.70 13.43
C ILE A 414 27.57 25.29 12.11
N ALA A 415 26.25 25.33 11.86
CA ALA A 415 25.69 25.91 10.65
C ALA A 415 26.06 27.41 10.49
N THR A 416 26.12 28.15 11.59
CA THR A 416 26.53 29.57 11.61
C THR A 416 28.03 29.71 11.33
N LEU A 417 28.89 28.97 12.04
CA LEU A 417 30.34 29.02 11.86
C LEU A 417 30.75 28.55 10.46
N LYS A 418 30.04 27.58 9.89
CA LYS A 418 30.24 27.10 8.52
C LYS A 418 29.93 28.18 7.49
N LYS A 419 28.89 29.00 7.70
CA LYS A 419 28.58 30.16 6.84
C LYS A 419 29.63 31.28 7.00
N GLU A 420 30.19 31.44 8.19
CA GLU A 420 31.22 32.44 8.50
C GLU A 420 32.65 31.99 8.14
N GLY A 421 32.83 30.75 7.65
CA GLY A 421 34.16 30.21 7.32
C GLY A 421 35.07 29.97 8.53
N LYS A 422 34.50 29.84 9.74
CA LYS A 422 35.24 29.60 10.99
C LYS A 422 35.34 28.09 11.28
N PRO A 423 36.39 27.62 11.97
CA PRO A 423 36.56 26.21 12.29
C PRO A 423 35.49 25.72 13.29
N TYR A 424 34.95 24.52 13.06
CA TYR A 424 33.86 23.95 13.86
C TYR A 424 34.05 22.47 14.24
N ASP A 425 35.16 21.84 13.87
CA ASP A 425 35.42 20.39 14.04
C ASP A 425 35.28 19.89 15.50
N HIS A 426 35.69 20.73 16.46
CA HIS A 426 35.56 20.42 17.88
C HIS A 426 34.09 20.38 18.34
N LEU A 427 33.19 21.13 17.69
CA LEU A 427 31.75 21.08 17.96
C LEU A 427 31.11 19.84 17.36
N GLU A 428 31.56 19.38 16.20
CA GLU A 428 31.12 18.10 15.63
C GLU A 428 31.54 16.94 16.52
N THR A 429 32.76 16.97 17.05
CA THR A 429 33.25 15.98 18.03
C THR A 429 32.35 15.95 19.27
N ASN A 430 31.96 17.13 19.78
CA ASN A 430 31.04 17.26 20.90
C ASN A 430 29.64 16.71 20.57
N LEU A 431 29.14 16.94 19.36
CA LEU A 431 27.87 16.39 18.88
C LEU A 431 27.89 14.86 18.85
N THR A 432 28.97 14.27 18.32
CA THR A 432 29.17 12.82 18.30
C THR A 432 29.21 12.26 19.72
N LEU A 433 29.97 12.88 20.64
CA LEU A 433 30.04 12.44 22.03
C LEU A 433 28.67 12.48 22.72
N LEU A 434 27.88 13.52 22.44
CA LEU A 434 26.55 13.67 23.00
C LEU A 434 25.57 12.61 22.46
N SER A 435 25.66 12.29 21.17
CA SER A 435 24.89 11.18 20.57
C SER A 435 25.24 9.84 21.21
N VAL A 436 26.54 9.52 21.32
CA VAL A 436 27.00 8.26 21.95
C VAL A 436 26.52 8.17 23.40
N LYS A 437 26.48 9.29 24.11
CA LYS A 437 26.01 9.34 25.49
C LYS A 437 24.50 9.07 25.61
N MET A 438 23.69 9.63 24.71
CA MET A 438 22.26 9.31 24.64
C MET A 438 22.03 7.84 24.33
N ASP A 439 22.75 7.31 23.33
CA ASP A 439 22.65 5.89 22.95
C ASP A 439 23.04 4.97 24.11
N THR A 440 24.07 5.34 24.87
CA THR A 440 24.51 4.62 26.06
C THR A 440 23.43 4.61 27.15
N LEU A 441 22.75 5.73 27.37
CA LEU A 441 21.66 5.84 28.33
C LEU A 441 20.46 4.98 27.92
N VAL A 442 20.05 5.05 26.65
CA VAL A 442 18.99 4.22 26.09
C VAL A 442 19.34 2.73 26.23
N TYR A 443 20.57 2.37 25.90
CA TYR A 443 21.08 1.00 26.06
C TYR A 443 21.01 0.52 27.52
N GLN A 444 21.41 1.34 28.49
CA GLN A 444 21.35 0.99 29.92
C GLN A 444 19.92 0.75 30.41
N ILE A 445 18.95 1.54 29.93
CA ILE A 445 17.53 1.38 30.25
C ILE A 445 16.95 0.12 29.60
N GLN A 446 17.24 -0.11 28.31
CA GLN A 446 16.77 -1.29 27.58
C GLN A 446 17.36 -2.61 28.11
N ALA A 447 18.64 -2.58 28.51
CA ALA A 447 19.31 -3.71 29.14
C ALA A 447 18.82 -3.97 30.58
N GLY A 448 17.95 -3.11 31.13
CA GLY A 448 17.45 -3.21 32.50
C GLY A 448 18.50 -2.91 33.57
N ALA A 449 19.68 -2.40 33.17
CA ALA A 449 20.77 -2.04 34.08
C ALA A 449 20.47 -0.74 34.85
N VAL A 450 19.61 0.11 34.29
CA VAL A 450 19.01 1.28 34.94
C VAL A 450 17.50 1.16 34.76
N THR A 451 16.75 1.01 35.84
CA THR A 451 15.29 0.99 35.74
C THR A 451 14.76 2.39 35.45
N MET A 452 13.51 2.49 34.95
CA MET A 452 12.89 3.80 34.73
C MET A 452 12.78 4.58 36.05
N GLU A 453 12.53 3.87 37.15
CA GLU A 453 12.49 4.41 38.49
C GLU A 453 13.84 4.99 38.93
N ASP A 454 14.95 4.35 38.58
CA ASP A 454 16.31 4.84 38.87
C ASP A 454 16.65 6.05 38.02
N TYR A 455 16.25 6.05 36.74
CA TYR A 455 16.43 7.19 35.85
C TYR A 455 15.70 8.43 36.37
N VAL A 456 14.45 8.26 36.83
CA VAL A 456 13.67 9.34 37.47
C VAL A 456 14.37 9.88 38.72
N GLU A 457 15.01 9.03 39.53
CA GLU A 457 15.80 9.46 40.69
C GLU A 457 17.03 10.26 40.28
N ILE A 458 17.74 9.83 39.25
CA ILE A 458 18.90 10.52 38.70
C ILE A 458 18.51 11.93 38.23
N ILE A 459 17.40 12.07 37.49
CA ILE A 459 16.92 13.38 37.05
C ILE A 459 16.51 14.25 38.25
N ASN A 460 15.76 13.71 39.22
CA ASN A 460 15.35 14.47 40.40
C ASN A 460 16.56 14.98 41.21
N LYS A 461 17.58 14.13 41.39
CA LYS A 461 18.85 14.53 42.00
C LYS A 461 19.52 15.64 41.18
N LYS A 462 19.51 15.52 39.85
CA LYS A 462 20.11 16.53 38.98
C LYS A 462 19.41 17.87 39.05
N ILE A 463 18.08 17.88 39.12
CA ILE A 463 17.28 19.09 39.31
C ILE A 463 17.70 19.80 40.61
N ALA A 464 17.96 19.07 41.70
CA ALA A 464 18.44 19.65 42.94
C ALA A 464 19.86 20.25 42.80
N GLU A 465 20.77 19.55 42.12
CA GLU A 465 22.13 20.04 41.85
C GLU A 465 22.12 21.33 40.99
N GLU A 466 21.30 21.38 39.94
CA GLU A 466 21.15 22.57 39.08
C GLU A 466 20.52 23.75 39.83
N LYS A 467 19.62 23.51 40.79
CA LYS A 467 19.01 24.57 41.61
C LYS A 467 20.05 25.26 42.49
N GLU A 468 20.91 24.46 43.12
CA GLU A 468 21.99 24.98 43.96
C GLU A 468 23.05 25.71 43.11
N MET A 469 23.39 25.16 41.95
CA MET A 469 24.29 25.81 41.00
C MET A 469 23.76 27.16 40.51
N ALA A 470 22.48 27.23 40.14
CA ALA A 470 21.83 28.47 39.72
C ALA A 470 21.90 29.55 40.81
N LYS A 471 21.68 29.17 42.07
CA LYS A 471 21.77 30.08 43.23
C LYS A 471 23.19 30.61 43.42
N GLN A 472 24.21 29.74 43.36
CA GLN A 472 25.61 30.14 43.52
C GLN A 472 26.07 31.05 42.38
N LEU A 473 25.72 30.74 41.13
CA LEU A 473 26.02 31.57 39.96
C LEU A 473 25.36 32.96 40.06
N ALA A 474 24.10 33.03 40.50
CA ALA A 474 23.41 34.28 40.71
C ALA A 474 24.06 35.15 41.81
N GLN A 475 24.50 34.55 42.91
CA GLN A 475 25.23 35.24 43.98
C GLN A 475 26.59 35.77 43.53
N LEU A 476 27.26 35.04 42.63
CA LEU A 476 28.55 35.43 42.04
C LEU A 476 28.40 36.36 40.82
N GLY A 477 27.17 36.77 40.48
CA GLY A 477 26.89 37.74 39.42
C GLY A 477 26.79 37.18 37.99
N ASP A 478 26.91 35.87 37.81
CA ASP A 478 26.82 35.21 36.50
C ASP A 478 25.38 34.82 36.17
N ARG A 479 24.64 35.81 35.67
CA ARG A 479 23.21 35.68 35.40
C ARG A 479 22.90 34.77 34.21
N ASP A 480 23.80 34.64 33.25
CA ASP A 480 23.53 33.89 32.03
C ASP A 480 23.64 32.38 32.27
N ASN A 481 24.67 31.95 32.99
CA ASN A 481 24.76 30.55 33.40
C ASN A 481 23.69 30.19 34.44
N ALA A 482 23.31 31.11 35.33
CA ALA A 482 22.19 30.89 36.25
C ALA A 482 20.87 30.67 35.49
N LYS A 483 20.60 31.44 34.42
CA LYS A 483 19.44 31.21 33.54
C LYS A 483 19.52 29.88 32.82
N LEU A 484 20.70 29.47 32.35
CA LEU A 484 20.90 28.17 31.71
C LEU A 484 20.54 27.03 32.66
N CYS A 485 21.01 27.07 33.91
CA CYS A 485 20.65 26.09 34.93
C CYS A 485 19.13 26.03 35.17
N LEU A 486 18.46 27.19 35.26
CA LEU A 486 17.00 27.27 35.39
C LEU A 486 16.27 26.70 34.16
N ALA A 487 16.78 26.93 32.96
CA ALA A 487 16.24 26.35 31.74
C ALA A 487 16.37 24.82 31.75
N ARG A 488 17.53 24.30 32.15
CA ARG A 488 17.76 22.84 32.32
C ARG A 488 16.82 22.23 33.34
N ILE A 489 16.63 22.87 34.49
CA ILE A 489 15.64 22.43 35.51
C ILE A 489 14.26 22.33 34.88
N LYS A 490 13.84 23.35 34.12
CA LYS A 490 12.54 23.36 33.46
C LYS A 490 12.39 22.20 32.48
N TRP A 491 13.41 21.93 31.65
CA TRP A 491 13.39 20.82 30.69
C TRP A 491 13.34 19.46 31.38
N MET A 492 14.16 19.26 32.41
CA MET A 492 14.17 18.03 33.21
C MET A 492 12.84 17.80 33.94
N THR A 493 12.21 18.87 34.45
CA THR A 493 10.91 18.76 35.11
C THR A 493 9.82 18.30 34.13
N LYS A 494 9.88 18.78 32.89
CA LYS A 494 8.99 18.34 31.79
C LYS A 494 9.23 16.89 31.38
N GLU A 495 10.49 16.47 31.36
CA GLU A 495 10.86 15.08 31.09
C GLU A 495 10.26 14.10 32.09
N LEU A 496 10.22 14.50 33.36
CA LEU A 496 9.60 13.66 34.39
C LEU A 496 8.08 13.64 34.32
N SER A 497 7.45 14.69 33.77
CA SER A 497 6.00 14.84 33.83
C SER A 497 5.24 14.14 32.72
N GLY A 498 5.89 13.75 31.61
CA GLY A 498 5.14 13.25 30.45
C GLY A 498 4.92 14.29 29.35
N ASP A 499 5.38 15.53 29.56
CA ASP A 499 4.97 16.71 28.79
C ASP A 499 6.12 17.33 27.96
N LEU A 500 6.64 16.59 26.99
CA LEU A 500 7.66 17.01 26.02
C LEU A 500 7.09 17.26 24.64
#